data_AF-A0A931N6Q9-F1
#
_entry.id   AF-A0A931N6Q9-F1
#
_cell.length_a   1.000
_cell.length_b   1.000
_cell.length_c   1.000
_cell.angle_alpha   90.00
_cell.angle_beta   90.00
_cell.angle_gamma   90.00
#
_symmetry.space_group_name_H-M   'P 1'
#
loop_
_entity.id
_entity.type
_entity.pdbx_description
1 polymer ?
#
loop_
_entity_poly.entity_id
_entity_poly.type
_entity_poly.pdbx_seq_one_letter_code
_entity_poly.pdbx_strand_id
1 'polypeptide(L)'
;MKVLDPRGFGLVCAAAAVATGLTVAGCADRIEGTANPNATDLASYKTEAAASSAAATSSRRAAAVAQAITDNCAQFTTTTGAGVKAYNDFVDAHDSNSPEYAAKRENAVTVLEDAANKVQAGVDNAAGALPEDLVAKFTEYVAAARALAAETRKMSYTAQVGPLNDASRRVNDARNAVRDACPKR
;
A
#
# COMPACT_ATOMS: atom_id res chain seq x y z
N MET A 1 12.00 12.58 -83.53
CA MET A 1 11.19 11.88 -82.51
C MET A 1 10.69 12.92 -81.54
N LYS A 2 9.39 13.22 -81.54
CA LYS A 2 8.79 14.35 -80.80
C LYS A 2 8.33 13.80 -79.44
N VAL A 3 9.07 14.16 -78.40
CA VAL A 3 8.90 13.61 -77.05
C VAL A 3 7.65 14.22 -76.43
N LEU A 4 6.73 13.37 -75.95
CA LEU A 4 5.52 13.78 -75.25
C LEU A 4 5.89 14.47 -73.93
N ASP A 5 5.34 15.66 -73.70
CA ASP A 5 5.60 16.47 -72.50
C ASP A 5 4.99 15.77 -71.27
N PRO A 6 5.79 15.37 -70.27
CA PRO A 6 5.33 14.62 -69.10
C PRO A 6 4.30 15.38 -68.24
N ARG A 7 4.22 16.71 -68.39
CA ARG A 7 3.24 17.53 -67.65
C ARG A 7 1.82 17.40 -68.18
N GLY A 8 1.65 17.11 -69.48
CA GLY A 8 0.33 16.94 -70.10
C GLY A 8 -0.33 15.62 -69.74
N PHE A 9 0.45 14.55 -69.61
CA PHE A 9 -0.06 13.21 -69.31
C PHE A 9 -0.59 13.10 -67.88
N GLY A 10 0.10 13.72 -66.91
CA GLY A 10 -0.31 13.73 -65.50
C GLY A 10 -1.66 14.44 -65.26
N LEU A 11 -1.94 15.50 -66.02
CA LEU A 11 -3.16 16.28 -65.87
C LEU A 11 -4.39 15.54 -66.44
N VAL A 12 -4.20 14.75 -67.51
CA VAL A 12 -5.25 13.89 -68.08
C VAL A 12 -5.61 12.74 -67.13
N CYS A 13 -4.63 12.12 -66.47
CA CYS A 13 -4.89 11.06 -65.48
C CYS A 13 -5.61 11.57 -64.24
N ALA A 14 -5.26 12.78 -63.75
CA ALA A 14 -5.94 13.39 -62.62
C ALA A 14 -7.39 13.76 -62.93
N ALA A 15 -7.66 14.31 -64.12
CA ALA A 15 -9.01 14.63 -64.55
C ALA A 15 -9.89 13.38 -64.72
N ALA A 16 -9.34 12.29 -65.27
CA ALA A 16 -10.05 11.02 -65.41
C ALA A 16 -10.44 10.42 -64.05
N ALA A 17 -9.54 10.44 -63.06
CA ALA A 17 -9.80 9.90 -61.72
C ALA A 17 -10.91 10.67 -60.97
N VAL A 18 -10.91 12.01 -61.06
CA VAL A 18 -11.94 12.86 -60.44
C VAL A 18 -13.30 12.65 -61.12
N ALA A 19 -13.33 12.55 -62.45
CA ALA A 19 -14.56 12.29 -63.19
C ALA A 19 -15.16 10.91 -62.84
N THR A 20 -14.34 9.86 -62.72
CA THR A 20 -14.81 8.54 -62.28
C THR A 20 -15.24 8.50 -60.81
N GLY A 21 -14.59 9.28 -59.92
CA GLY A 21 -15.00 9.35 -58.52
C GLY A 21 -16.36 10.04 -58.33
N LEU A 22 -16.63 11.08 -59.13
CA LEU A 22 -17.90 11.81 -59.11
C LEU A 22 -19.07 11.00 -59.69
N THR A 23 -18.83 10.10 -60.65
CA THR A 23 -19.90 9.24 -61.19
C THR A 23 -20.27 8.10 -60.23
N VAL A 24 -19.33 7.57 -59.44
CA VAL A 24 -19.61 6.54 -58.41
C VAL A 24 -20.43 7.11 -57.25
N ALA A 25 -20.29 8.40 -56.93
CA ALA A 25 -21.09 9.08 -55.92
C ALA A 25 -22.54 9.38 -56.37
N GLY A 26 -22.82 9.37 -57.68
CA GLY A 26 -24.12 9.72 -58.26
C GLY A 26 -25.12 8.57 -58.41
N CYS A 27 -24.69 7.33 -58.20
CA CYS A 27 -25.54 6.13 -58.26
C CYS A 27 -25.60 5.34 -56.94
N ALA A 28 -25.15 5.95 -55.84
CA ALA A 28 -25.34 5.39 -54.52
C ALA A 28 -26.72 5.85 -54.01
N ASP A 29 -27.70 4.95 -54.04
CA ASP A 29 -28.89 5.09 -53.20
C ASP A 29 -28.42 5.32 -51.76
N ARG A 30 -28.57 6.55 -51.24
CA ARG A 30 -28.43 6.79 -49.82
C ARG A 30 -29.58 6.06 -49.15
N ILE A 31 -29.32 4.88 -48.62
CA ILE A 31 -30.21 4.30 -47.61
C ILE A 31 -30.09 5.22 -46.39
N GLU A 32 -31.12 6.01 -46.14
CA GLU A 32 -31.31 6.71 -44.86
C GLU A 32 -31.54 5.65 -43.78
N GLY A 33 -30.46 5.08 -43.29
CA GLY A 33 -30.45 4.18 -42.15
C GLY A 33 -29.59 4.81 -41.06
N THR A 34 -30.20 5.13 -39.92
CA THR A 34 -29.41 5.39 -38.71
C THR A 34 -28.78 4.08 -38.28
N ALA A 35 -27.45 3.98 -38.35
CA ALA A 35 -26.71 2.82 -37.88
C ALA A 35 -26.87 2.72 -36.36
N ASN A 36 -27.85 1.96 -35.90
CA ASN A 36 -28.04 1.69 -34.49
C ASN A 36 -27.19 0.46 -34.10
N PRO A 37 -26.41 0.52 -33.01
CA PRO A 37 -25.62 -0.62 -32.58
C PRO A 37 -26.53 -1.81 -32.27
N ASN A 38 -26.06 -3.02 -32.61
CA ASN A 38 -26.75 -4.24 -32.25
C ASN A 38 -26.87 -4.30 -30.72
N ALA A 39 -28.10 -4.39 -30.21
CA ALA A 39 -28.37 -4.34 -28.78
C ALA A 39 -27.68 -5.48 -28.00
N THR A 40 -27.51 -6.65 -28.62
CA THR A 40 -26.82 -7.81 -28.05
C THR A 40 -25.31 -7.57 -27.96
N ASP A 41 -24.69 -6.99 -29.00
CA ASP A 41 -23.26 -6.67 -28.99
C ASP A 41 -22.95 -5.55 -28.00
N LEU A 42 -23.83 -4.54 -27.92
CA LEU A 42 -23.73 -3.46 -26.94
C LEU A 42 -23.84 -3.98 -25.50
N ALA A 43 -24.75 -4.92 -25.24
CA ALA A 43 -24.91 -5.54 -23.92
C ALA A 43 -23.69 -6.41 -23.56
N SER A 44 -23.15 -7.16 -24.53
CA SER A 44 -21.95 -7.99 -24.35
C SER A 44 -20.73 -7.12 -24.04
N TYR A 45 -20.49 -6.06 -24.83
CA TYR A 45 -19.40 -5.11 -24.58
C TYR A 45 -19.51 -4.43 -23.20
N LYS A 46 -20.72 -3.99 -22.80
CA LYS A 46 -20.93 -3.40 -21.46
C LYS A 46 -20.59 -4.39 -20.34
N THR A 47 -20.93 -5.66 -20.52
CA THR A 47 -20.64 -6.72 -19.55
C THR A 47 -19.14 -6.99 -19.45
N GLU A 48 -18.45 -7.10 -20.58
CA GLU A 48 -16.99 -7.29 -20.62
C GLU A 48 -16.23 -6.08 -20.06
N ALA A 49 -16.67 -4.86 -20.39
CA ALA A 49 -16.10 -3.63 -19.85
C ALA A 49 -16.31 -3.53 -18.34
N ALA A 50 -17.48 -3.92 -17.82
CA ALA A 50 -17.75 -3.98 -16.40
C ALA A 50 -16.89 -5.05 -15.71
N ALA A 51 -16.76 -6.25 -16.29
CA ALA A 51 -15.92 -7.33 -15.78
C ALA A 51 -14.43 -6.94 -15.76
N SER A 52 -13.93 -6.31 -16.83
CA SER A 52 -12.55 -5.81 -16.92
C SER A 52 -12.29 -4.71 -15.89
N SER A 53 -13.24 -3.78 -15.72
CA SER A 53 -13.15 -2.71 -14.72
C SER A 53 -13.16 -3.26 -13.29
N ALA A 54 -14.00 -4.27 -13.02
CA ALA A 54 -14.04 -4.96 -11.74
C ALA A 54 -12.73 -5.71 -11.47
N ALA A 55 -12.18 -6.43 -12.45
CA ALA A 55 -10.91 -7.13 -12.35
C ALA A 55 -9.72 -6.18 -12.12
N ALA A 56 -9.67 -5.06 -12.85
CA ALA A 56 -8.65 -4.04 -12.66
C ALA A 56 -8.74 -3.39 -11.26
N THR A 57 -9.95 -3.09 -10.80
CA THR A 57 -10.18 -2.54 -9.45
C THR A 57 -9.78 -3.55 -8.37
N SER A 58 -10.14 -4.82 -8.54
CA SER A 58 -9.75 -5.91 -7.65
C SER A 58 -8.23 -6.04 -7.55
N SER A 59 -7.55 -6.01 -8.71
CA SER A 59 -6.07 -6.10 -8.78
C SER A 59 -5.40 -4.93 -8.06
N ARG A 60 -5.91 -3.70 -8.24
CA ARG A 60 -5.39 -2.51 -7.52
C ARG A 60 -5.58 -2.61 -6.01
N ARG A 61 -6.73 -3.12 -5.54
CA ARG A 61 -6.99 -3.33 -4.12
C ARG A 61 -6.04 -4.37 -3.54
N ALA A 62 -5.87 -5.51 -4.21
CA ALA A 62 -4.93 -6.55 -3.78
C ALA A 62 -3.49 -6.03 -3.70
N ALA A 63 -3.05 -5.23 -4.68
CA ALA A 63 -1.73 -4.59 -4.65
C ALA A 63 -1.59 -3.60 -3.48
N ALA A 64 -2.62 -2.79 -3.20
CA ALA A 64 -2.62 -1.87 -2.06
C ALA A 64 -2.53 -2.60 -0.72
N VAL A 65 -3.24 -3.72 -0.56
CA VAL A 65 -3.15 -4.59 0.63
C VAL A 65 -1.74 -5.15 0.78
N ALA A 66 -1.17 -5.71 -0.28
CA ALA A 66 0.18 -6.30 -0.25
C ALA A 66 1.26 -5.25 0.09
N GLN A 67 1.13 -4.05 -0.49
CA GLN A 67 2.01 -2.92 -0.19
C GLN A 67 1.89 -2.49 1.27
N ALA A 68 0.66 -2.31 1.77
CA ALA A 68 0.40 -1.91 3.16
C ALA A 68 0.98 -2.93 4.16
N ILE A 69 0.82 -4.23 3.90
CA ILE A 69 1.43 -5.29 4.72
C ILE A 69 2.95 -5.17 4.70
N THR A 70 3.55 -5.04 3.51
CA THR A 70 5.01 -4.96 3.35
C THR A 70 5.59 -3.76 4.10
N ASP A 71 5.01 -2.58 3.93
CA ASP A 71 5.50 -1.34 4.53
C ASP A 71 5.40 -1.38 6.06
N ASN A 72 4.25 -1.79 6.58
CA ASN A 72 4.04 -1.88 8.03
C ASN A 72 4.93 -2.94 8.68
N CYS A 73 5.03 -4.13 8.10
CA CYS A 73 5.88 -5.21 8.63
C CYS A 73 7.38 -4.85 8.58
N ALA A 74 7.83 -4.19 7.50
CA ALA A 74 9.21 -3.72 7.39
C ALA A 74 9.53 -2.64 8.43
N GLN A 75 8.66 -1.63 8.55
CA GLN A 75 8.83 -0.56 9.53
C GLN A 75 8.80 -1.09 10.96
N PHE A 76 7.91 -2.05 11.25
CA PHE A 76 7.71 -2.61 12.59
C PHE A 76 8.99 -3.20 13.16
N THR A 77 9.72 -4.00 12.38
CA THR A 77 10.95 -4.65 12.84
C THR A 77 12.01 -3.63 13.26
N THR A 78 12.23 -2.58 12.46
CA THR A 78 13.17 -1.51 12.77
C THR A 78 12.74 -0.68 13.97
N THR A 79 11.45 -0.33 14.03
CA THR A 79 10.88 0.53 15.08
C THR A 79 10.92 -0.15 16.45
N THR A 80 10.51 -1.42 16.51
CA THR A 80 10.45 -2.18 17.77
C THR A 80 11.84 -2.59 18.26
N GLY A 81 12.80 -2.80 17.36
CA GLY A 81 14.19 -3.11 17.71
C GLY A 81 14.86 -2.00 18.55
N ALA A 82 14.57 -0.73 18.26
CA ALA A 82 15.07 0.40 19.05
C ALA A 82 14.51 0.40 20.49
N GLY A 83 13.21 0.10 20.65
CA GLY A 83 12.58 0.00 21.97
C GLY A 83 13.14 -1.13 22.83
N VAL A 84 13.40 -2.29 22.22
CA VAL A 84 14.03 -3.43 22.90
C VAL A 84 15.42 -3.07 23.39
N LYS A 85 16.23 -2.42 22.55
CA LYS A 85 17.56 -1.97 22.94
C LYS A 85 17.48 -0.98 24.11
N ALA A 86 16.64 0.05 24.01
CA ALA A 86 16.53 1.06 25.05
C ALA A 86 16.04 0.47 26.39
N TYR A 87 15.10 -0.48 26.34
CA TYR A 87 14.63 -1.19 27.52
C TYR A 87 15.73 -2.06 28.15
N ASN A 88 16.50 -2.80 27.35
CA ASN A 88 17.63 -3.59 27.86
C ASN A 88 18.71 -2.69 28.48
N ASP A 89 19.06 -1.57 27.83
CA ASP A 89 20.00 -0.58 28.40
C ASP A 89 19.51 -0.06 29.78
N PHE A 90 18.19 0.05 29.98
CA PHE A 90 17.58 0.41 31.26
C PHE A 90 17.70 -0.71 32.30
N VAL A 91 17.40 -1.96 31.93
CA VAL A 91 17.53 -3.12 32.82
C VAL A 91 18.99 -3.29 33.26
N ASP A 92 19.94 -3.20 32.33
CA ASP A 92 21.38 -3.27 32.63
C ASP A 92 21.81 -2.16 33.61
N ALA A 93 21.27 -0.95 33.43
CA ALA A 93 21.54 0.17 34.34
C ALA A 93 20.94 -0.03 35.73
N HIS A 94 19.77 -0.68 35.83
CA HIS A 94 19.15 -1.05 37.11
C HIS A 94 19.98 -2.12 37.84
N ASP A 95 20.34 -3.20 37.14
CA ASP A 95 21.07 -4.33 37.71
C ASP A 95 22.49 -3.94 38.18
N SER A 96 23.14 -3.00 37.47
CA SER A 96 24.48 -2.52 37.81
C SER A 96 24.53 -1.37 38.81
N ASN A 97 23.37 -0.90 39.32
CA ASN A 97 23.27 0.32 40.13
C ASN A 97 23.94 1.53 39.46
N SER A 98 23.75 1.66 38.14
CA SER A 98 24.41 2.69 37.34
C SER A 98 23.96 4.10 37.74
N PRO A 99 24.86 5.10 37.75
CA PRO A 99 24.47 6.51 37.92
C PRO A 99 23.55 6.99 36.79
N GLU A 100 23.60 6.34 35.63
CA GLU A 100 22.77 6.67 34.45
C GLU A 100 21.37 6.05 34.51
N TYR A 101 21.03 5.32 35.58
CA TYR A 101 19.76 4.61 35.71
C TYR A 101 18.54 5.48 35.38
N ALA A 102 18.46 6.68 35.97
CA ALA A 102 17.33 7.57 35.75
C ALA A 102 17.23 8.00 34.27
N ALA A 103 18.36 8.37 33.65
CA ALA A 103 18.40 8.77 32.25
C ALA A 103 18.04 7.60 31.31
N LYS A 104 18.52 6.39 31.59
CA LYS A 104 18.20 5.19 30.82
C LYS A 104 16.74 4.77 30.96
N ARG A 105 16.16 4.89 32.16
CA ARG A 105 14.72 4.65 32.39
C ARG A 105 13.87 5.60 31.56
N GLU A 106 14.12 6.91 31.64
CA GLU A 106 13.35 7.89 30.85
C GLU A 106 13.54 7.67 29.35
N ASN A 107 14.75 7.38 28.89
CA ASN A 107 15.01 7.05 27.49
C ASN A 107 14.24 5.79 27.05
N ALA A 108 14.22 4.73 27.86
CA ALA A 108 13.44 3.53 27.56
C ALA A 108 11.94 3.85 27.42
N VAL A 109 11.39 4.64 28.35
CA VAL A 109 10.00 5.11 28.32
C VAL A 109 9.71 5.88 27.03
N THR A 110 10.52 6.88 26.70
CA THR A 110 10.35 7.69 25.49
C THR A 110 10.40 6.84 24.23
N VAL A 111 11.40 5.96 24.10
CA VAL A 111 11.56 5.12 22.89
C VAL A 111 10.42 4.10 22.76
N LEU A 112 9.91 3.54 23.86
CA LEU A 112 8.74 2.65 23.84
C LEU A 112 7.47 3.38 23.41
N GLU A 113 7.23 4.58 23.93
CA GLU A 113 6.08 5.43 23.54
C GLU A 113 6.19 5.86 22.07
N ASP A 114 7.38 6.28 21.61
CA ASP A 114 7.64 6.61 20.21
C ASP A 114 7.44 5.41 19.28
N ALA A 115 7.89 4.22 19.68
CA ALA A 115 7.68 3.00 18.92
C ALA A 115 6.18 2.69 18.80
N ALA A 116 5.43 2.81 19.89
CA ALA A 116 3.98 2.62 19.89
C ALA A 116 3.29 3.64 18.97
N ASN A 117 3.68 4.92 19.02
CA ASN A 117 3.11 5.97 18.17
C ASN A 117 3.42 5.75 16.68
N LYS A 118 4.64 5.32 16.33
CA LYS A 118 5.02 5.00 14.95
C LYS A 118 4.27 3.79 14.39
N VAL A 119 4.05 2.76 15.22
CA VAL A 119 3.26 1.59 14.82
C VAL A 119 1.79 1.98 14.63
N GLN A 120 1.20 2.74 15.56
CA GLN A 120 -0.16 3.25 15.42
C GLN A 120 -0.32 4.10 14.15
N ALA A 121 0.60 5.03 13.90
CA ALA A 121 0.58 5.85 12.70
C ALA A 121 0.68 5.01 11.42
N GLY A 122 1.48 3.93 11.42
CA GLY A 122 1.55 2.99 10.29
C GLY A 122 0.21 2.33 10.00
N VAL A 123 -0.49 1.87 11.04
CA VAL A 123 -1.83 1.28 10.94
C VAL A 123 -2.84 2.30 10.41
N ASP A 124 -2.84 3.52 10.95
CA ASP A 124 -3.76 4.58 10.55
C ASP A 124 -3.51 5.00 9.08
N ASN A 125 -2.23 5.12 8.69
CA ASN A 125 -1.82 5.48 7.33
C ASN A 125 -2.18 4.41 6.29
N ALA A 126 -2.32 3.15 6.70
CA ALA A 126 -2.75 2.09 5.80
C ALA A 126 -4.23 2.22 5.38
N ALA A 127 -5.01 3.11 6.01
CA ALA A 127 -6.37 3.49 5.61
C ALA A 127 -7.30 2.28 5.34
N GLY A 128 -7.20 1.24 6.18
CA GLY A 128 -8.01 0.01 6.07
C GLY A 128 -7.53 -1.00 5.02
N ALA A 129 -6.37 -0.79 4.40
CA ALA A 129 -5.75 -1.76 3.50
C ALA A 129 -5.10 -2.95 4.24
N LEU A 130 -4.90 -2.85 5.56
CA LEU A 130 -4.38 -3.97 6.35
C LEU A 130 -5.49 -4.98 6.66
N PRO A 131 -5.18 -6.29 6.65
CA PRO A 131 -6.09 -7.30 7.18
C PRO A 131 -6.43 -7.04 8.66
N GLU A 132 -7.70 -7.24 9.04
CA GLU A 132 -8.20 -6.96 10.40
C GLU A 132 -7.38 -7.67 11.50
N ASP A 133 -7.00 -8.92 11.26
CA ASP A 133 -6.18 -9.71 12.17
C ASP A 133 -4.79 -9.09 12.41
N LEU A 134 -4.19 -8.50 11.37
CA LEU A 134 -2.90 -7.83 11.48
C LEU A 134 -3.04 -6.48 12.19
N VAL A 135 -4.13 -5.75 11.94
CA VAL A 135 -4.48 -4.51 12.67
C VAL A 135 -4.64 -4.79 14.17
N ALA A 136 -5.35 -5.86 14.53
CA ALA A 136 -5.53 -6.26 15.93
C ALA A 136 -4.19 -6.56 16.61
N LYS A 137 -3.28 -7.27 15.93
CA LYS A 137 -1.94 -7.57 16.46
C LYS A 137 -1.07 -6.34 16.65
N PHE A 138 -1.06 -5.41 15.68
CA PHE A 138 -0.36 -4.13 15.84
C PHE A 138 -0.94 -3.31 17.00
N THR A 139 -2.27 -3.27 17.12
CA THR A 139 -2.95 -2.55 18.21
C THR A 139 -2.62 -3.13 19.58
N GLU A 140 -2.56 -4.46 19.71
CA GLU A 140 -2.13 -5.12 20.94
C GLU A 140 -0.66 -4.80 21.27
N TYR A 141 0.23 -4.78 20.27
CA TYR A 141 1.60 -4.32 20.48
C TYR A 141 1.66 -2.87 20.99
N VAL A 142 0.87 -1.96 20.40
CA VAL A 142 0.81 -0.55 20.84
C VAL A 142 0.36 -0.45 22.30
N ALA A 143 -0.68 -1.19 22.68
CA ALA A 143 -1.17 -1.23 24.05
C ALA A 143 -0.12 -1.81 25.02
N ALA A 144 0.51 -2.92 24.65
CA ALA A 144 1.53 -3.57 25.47
C ALA A 144 2.80 -2.71 25.63
N ALA A 145 3.25 -2.04 24.58
CA ALA A 145 4.40 -1.13 24.63
C ALA A 145 4.14 0.07 25.55
N ARG A 146 2.94 0.65 25.50
CA ARG A 146 2.52 1.73 26.41
C ARG A 146 2.40 1.25 27.86
N ALA A 147 1.89 0.04 28.07
CA ALA A 147 1.85 -0.57 29.40
C ALA A 147 3.26 -0.79 29.96
N LEU A 148 4.20 -1.30 29.16
CA LEU A 148 5.60 -1.44 29.57
C LEU A 148 6.24 -0.08 29.89
N ALA A 149 6.01 0.94 29.06
CA ALA A 149 6.49 2.29 29.35
C ALA A 149 5.94 2.82 30.69
N ALA A 150 4.66 2.61 30.96
CA ALA A 150 4.04 3.01 32.21
C ALA A 150 4.64 2.29 33.43
N GLU A 151 4.87 0.98 33.35
CA GLU A 151 5.54 0.23 34.44
C GLU A 151 7.01 0.63 34.58
N THR A 152 7.72 0.83 33.47
CA THR A 152 9.12 1.28 33.47
C THR A 152 9.24 2.64 34.17
N ARG A 153 8.32 3.57 33.95
CA ARG A 153 8.30 4.89 34.61
C ARG A 153 8.14 4.79 36.13
N LYS A 154 7.46 3.76 36.64
CA LYS A 154 7.27 3.53 38.08
C LYS A 154 8.51 2.92 38.76
N MET A 155 9.49 2.47 37.99
CA MET A 155 10.63 1.76 38.52
C MET A 155 11.55 2.69 39.33
N SER A 156 11.99 2.13 40.45
CA SER A 156 13.10 2.57 41.29
C SER A 156 13.92 1.32 41.68
N TYR A 157 15.05 1.51 42.37
CA TYR A 157 15.85 0.39 42.90
C TYR A 157 15.11 -0.48 43.92
N THR A 158 14.01 0.02 44.50
CA THR A 158 13.21 -0.71 45.51
C THR A 158 11.83 -1.11 45.00
N ALA A 159 11.50 -0.80 43.74
CA ALA A 159 10.22 -1.14 43.14
C ALA A 159 10.08 -2.66 42.96
N GLN A 160 8.85 -3.17 43.05
CA GLN A 160 8.56 -4.57 42.75
C GLN A 160 8.70 -4.81 41.25
N VAL A 161 9.53 -5.78 40.86
CA VAL A 161 9.80 -6.10 39.44
C VAL A 161 8.70 -6.96 38.79
N GLY A 162 7.75 -7.49 39.56
CA GLY A 162 6.68 -8.37 39.06
C GLY A 162 5.85 -7.73 37.94
N PRO A 163 5.19 -6.57 38.19
CA PRO A 163 4.42 -5.86 37.15
C PRO A 163 5.24 -5.51 35.91
N LEU A 164 6.51 -5.12 36.09
CA LEU A 164 7.42 -4.82 34.99
C LEU A 164 7.70 -6.07 34.14
N ASN A 165 7.95 -7.21 34.77
CA ASN A 165 8.20 -8.48 34.10
C ASN A 165 6.98 -8.98 33.32
N ASP A 166 5.78 -8.83 33.88
CA ASP A 166 4.55 -9.19 33.20
C ASP A 166 4.28 -8.29 31.99
N ALA A 167 4.49 -6.98 32.12
CA ALA A 167 4.41 -6.05 30.99
C ALA A 167 5.47 -6.34 29.91
N SER A 168 6.69 -6.71 30.32
CA SER A 168 7.79 -7.09 29.44
C SER A 168 7.48 -8.38 28.66
N ARG A 169 6.89 -9.39 29.30
CA ARG A 169 6.41 -10.60 28.62
C ARG A 169 5.32 -10.26 27.61
N ARG A 170 4.30 -9.49 28.02
CA ARG A 170 3.19 -9.10 27.15
C ARG A 170 3.66 -8.38 25.87
N VAL A 171 4.57 -7.42 25.98
CA VAL A 171 5.08 -6.72 24.78
C VAL A 171 5.89 -7.64 23.87
N ASN A 172 6.65 -8.58 24.45
CA ASN A 172 7.41 -9.57 23.69
C ASN A 172 6.49 -10.54 22.94
N ASP A 173 5.43 -11.01 23.59
CA ASP A 173 4.41 -11.87 22.98
C ASP A 173 3.68 -11.14 21.86
N ALA A 174 3.24 -9.90 22.09
CA ALA A 174 2.60 -9.07 21.07
C ALA A 174 3.54 -8.80 19.87
N ARG A 175 4.83 -8.52 20.13
CA ARG A 175 5.83 -8.34 19.08
C ARG A 175 6.02 -9.62 18.26
N ASN A 176 6.08 -10.78 18.91
CA ASN A 176 6.22 -12.06 18.23
C ASN A 176 4.97 -12.40 17.41
N ALA A 177 3.77 -12.14 17.94
CA ALA A 177 2.52 -12.33 17.22
C ALA A 177 2.47 -11.51 15.92
N VAL A 178 2.92 -10.26 15.93
CA VAL A 178 3.06 -9.44 14.71
C VAL A 178 4.08 -10.05 13.77
N ARG A 179 5.26 -10.45 14.26
CA ARG A 179 6.31 -11.06 13.43
C ARG A 179 5.85 -12.33 12.73
N ASP A 180 5.07 -13.16 13.43
CA ASP A 180 4.55 -14.42 12.89
C ASP A 180 3.44 -14.19 11.85
N ALA A 181 2.69 -13.09 11.97
CA ALA A 181 1.67 -12.69 11.00
C ALA A 181 2.27 -11.97 9.77
N CYS A 182 3.44 -11.37 9.91
CA CYS A 182 4.15 -10.72 8.81
C CYS A 182 4.79 -11.74 7.85
N PRO A 183 4.88 -11.42 6.54
CA PRO A 183 5.59 -12.28 5.58
C PRO A 183 7.03 -12.53 6.02
N LYS A 184 7.45 -13.80 5.99
CA LYS A 184 8.85 -14.17 6.24
C LYS A 184 9.73 -13.55 5.15
N ARG A 185 10.80 -12.88 5.56
CA ARG A 185 11.85 -12.40 4.65
C ARG A 185 12.79 -13.53 4.29
#